data_AF-A0A1E3L4I1-F1
#
_entry.id   AF-A0A1E3L4I1-F1
#
_cell.length_a   1.000
_cell.length_b   1.000
_cell.length_c   1.000
_cell.angle_alpha   90.00
_cell.angle_beta   90.00
_cell.angle_gamma   90.00
#
_symmetry.space_group_name_H-M   'P 1'
#
loop_
_entity.id
_entity.type
_entity.pdbx_description
1 polymer ?
#
loop_
_entity_poly.entity_id
_entity_poly.type
_entity_poly.pdbx_seq_one_letter_code
_entity_poly.pdbx_strand_id
1 'polypeptide(L)'
;MKFQYTFQKVVDIKSSAKNQAEWLLSSALGELQAQEQTLDQLLEDQGRTLEMINQAIENRAPISELQDLQRYVVYLDQCISRKIIDIREAQVEVEHKKLHLTEKMVDEKVWLQAKDKAKTKFTHEHMVREQNDLDEMATVRYVMNSK
;
A
#
# COMPACT_ATOMS: atom_id res chain seq x y z
N MET A 1 -19.09 19.96 27.71
CA MET A 1 -19.55 18.62 27.26
C MET A 1 -18.48 17.96 26.37
N LYS A 2 -18.32 16.63 26.40
CA LYS A 2 -17.41 15.90 25.48
C LYS A 2 -18.16 15.54 24.18
N PHE A 3 -17.56 15.77 23.02
CA PHE A 3 -18.11 15.36 21.73
C PHE A 3 -18.08 13.83 21.60
N GLN A 4 -19.23 13.22 21.35
CA GLN A 4 -19.35 11.79 21.07
C GLN A 4 -19.85 11.61 19.64
N TYR A 5 -19.01 11.05 18.77
CA TYR A 5 -19.37 10.79 17.40
C TYR A 5 -20.08 9.43 17.29
N THR A 6 -21.34 9.45 16.82
CA THR A 6 -22.19 8.26 16.71
C THR A 6 -21.60 7.17 15.82
N PHE A 7 -20.81 7.55 14.80
CA PHE A 7 -20.19 6.63 13.85
C PHE A 7 -18.69 6.39 14.11
N GLN A 8 -18.20 6.62 15.34
CA GLN A 8 -16.77 6.42 15.66
C GLN A 8 -16.30 4.99 15.33
N LYS A 9 -17.09 3.97 15.66
CA LYS A 9 -16.77 2.57 15.34
C LYS A 9 -16.62 2.32 13.83
N VAL A 10 -17.41 3.01 13.01
CA VAL A 10 -17.34 2.88 11.54
C VAL A 10 -16.04 3.48 11.02
N VAL A 11 -15.62 4.62 11.56
CA VAL A 11 -14.33 5.25 11.23
C VAL A 11 -13.17 4.32 11.61
N ASP A 12 -13.23 3.71 12.79
CA ASP A 12 -12.18 2.81 13.26
C ASP A 12 -12.06 1.56 12.36
N ILE A 13 -13.18 0.97 11.96
CA ILE A 13 -13.22 -0.16 11.02
C ILE A 13 -12.66 0.24 9.65
N LYS A 14 -12.96 1.46 9.18
CA LYS A 14 -12.44 1.96 7.90
C LYS A 14 -10.93 2.20 7.94
N SER A 15 -10.42 2.70 9.06
CA SER A 15 -8.97 2.88 9.26
C SER A 15 -8.25 1.53 9.35
N SER A 16 -8.81 0.55 10.07
CA SER A 16 -8.22 -0.79 10.11
C SER A 16 -8.23 -1.49 8.74
N ALA A 17 -9.28 -1.29 7.94
CA ALA A 17 -9.36 -1.85 6.60
C ALA A 17 -8.30 -1.26 5.65
N LYS A 18 -7.98 0.03 5.78
CA LYS A 18 -6.86 0.65 5.07
C LYS A 18 -5.53 0.02 5.50
N ASN A 19 -5.27 -0.07 6.81
CA ASN A 19 -4.03 -0.66 7.31
C ASN A 19 -3.86 -2.10 6.81
N GLN A 20 -4.95 -2.86 6.72
CA GLN A 20 -4.93 -4.20 6.14
C GLN A 20 -4.57 -4.17 4.64
N ALA A 21 -5.14 -3.24 3.87
CA ALA A 21 -4.80 -3.07 2.46
C ALA A 21 -3.33 -2.65 2.26
N GLU A 22 -2.79 -1.78 3.12
CA GLU A 22 -1.36 -1.40 3.12
C GLU A 22 -0.45 -2.60 3.39
N TRP A 23 -0.84 -3.44 4.35
CA TRP A 23 -0.10 -4.67 4.67
C TRP A 23 -0.10 -5.65 3.50
N LEU A 24 -1.26 -5.87 2.86
CA LEU A 24 -1.37 -6.72 1.68
C LEU A 24 -0.53 -6.22 0.52
N LEU A 25 -0.50 -4.90 0.29
CA LEU A 25 0.34 -4.28 -0.74
C LEU A 25 1.83 -4.48 -0.42
N SER A 26 2.23 -4.26 0.83
CA SER A 26 3.62 -4.45 1.27
C SER A 26 4.08 -5.89 1.08
N SER A 27 3.24 -6.87 1.42
CA SER A 27 3.51 -8.28 1.18
C SER A 27 3.71 -8.59 -0.30
N ALA A 28 2.84 -8.07 -1.16
CA ALA A 28 2.91 -8.29 -2.61
C ALA A 28 4.17 -7.68 -3.23
N LEU A 29 4.57 -6.49 -2.76
CA LEU A 29 5.79 -5.84 -3.20
C LEU A 29 7.03 -6.66 -2.79
N GLY A 30 7.02 -7.23 -1.59
CA GLY A 30 8.07 -8.14 -1.13
C GLY A 30 8.17 -9.41 -1.99
N GLU A 31 7.03 -10.00 -2.37
CA GLU A 31 6.99 -11.15 -3.29
C GLU A 31 7.54 -10.79 -4.67
N LEU A 32 7.13 -9.65 -5.23
CA LEU A 32 7.66 -9.16 -6.50
C LEU A 32 9.18 -8.97 -6.46
N GLN A 33 9.68 -8.31 -5.41
CA GLN A 33 11.11 -8.08 -5.23
C GLN A 33 11.89 -9.39 -5.11
N ALA A 34 11.34 -10.40 -4.43
CA ALA A 34 11.97 -11.71 -4.33
C ALA A 34 12.04 -12.44 -5.70
N GLN A 35 10.99 -12.29 -6.54
CA GLN A 35 11.02 -12.84 -7.90
C GLN A 35 12.04 -12.11 -8.79
N GLU A 36 12.13 -10.78 -8.69
CA GLU A 36 13.12 -9.98 -9.41
C GLU A 36 14.56 -10.38 -9.02
N GLN A 37 14.84 -10.54 -7.73
CA GLN A 37 16.14 -11.04 -7.25
C GLN A 37 16.47 -12.44 -7.79
N THR A 38 15.46 -13.32 -7.88
CA THR A 38 15.66 -14.67 -8.44
C THR A 38 15.97 -14.60 -9.94
N LEU A 39 15.35 -13.67 -10.67
CA LEU A 39 15.65 -13.43 -12.08
C LEU A 39 17.08 -12.92 -12.26
N ASP A 40 17.52 -11.98 -11.43
CA ASP A 40 18.90 -11.45 -11.48
C ASP A 40 19.94 -12.56 -11.26
N GLN A 41 19.68 -13.47 -10.31
CA GLN A 41 20.54 -14.63 -10.08
C GLN A 41 20.62 -15.55 -11.31
N LEU A 42 19.48 -15.83 -11.97
CA LEU A 42 19.46 -16.66 -13.18
C LEU A 42 20.23 -16.01 -14.34
N LEU A 43 20.13 -14.68 -14.48
CA LEU A 43 20.89 -13.93 -15.49
C LEU A 43 22.39 -13.95 -15.19
N GLU A 44 22.77 -13.81 -13.92
CA GLU A 44 24.17 -13.92 -13.50
C GLU A 44 24.74 -15.32 -13.78
N ASP A 45 23.99 -16.37 -13.44
CA ASP A 45 24.38 -17.76 -13.69
C ASP A 45 24.49 -18.07 -15.19
N GLN A 46 23.60 -17.49 -16.01
CA GLN A 46 23.72 -17.57 -17.47
C GLN A 46 25.02 -16.91 -17.95
N GLY A 47 25.32 -15.70 -17.47
CA GLY A 47 26.56 -14.99 -17.81
C GLY A 47 27.80 -15.80 -17.46
N ARG A 48 27.85 -16.35 -16.24
CA ARG A 48 28.95 -17.23 -15.78
C ARG A 48 29.08 -18.48 -16.66
N THR A 49 27.96 -19.09 -17.05
CA THR A 49 27.98 -20.28 -17.92
C THR A 49 28.53 -19.96 -19.31
N LEU A 50 28.19 -18.79 -19.87
CA LEU A 50 28.73 -18.33 -21.15
C LEU A 50 30.24 -18.05 -21.05
N GLU A 51 30.72 -17.49 -19.94
CA GLU A 51 32.14 -17.34 -19.67
C GLU A 51 32.86 -18.70 -19.58
N MET A 52 32.26 -19.68 -18.91
CA MET A 52 32.79 -21.06 -18.84
C MET A 52 32.87 -21.69 -20.24
N ILE A 53 31.89 -21.46 -21.11
CA ILE A 53 31.94 -21.93 -22.51
C ILE A 53 33.14 -21.31 -23.24
N ASN A 54 33.35 -20.00 -23.12
CA ASN A 54 34.48 -19.33 -23.76
C ASN A 54 35.82 -19.88 -23.25
N GLN A 55 35.97 -20.08 -21.94
CA GLN A 55 37.16 -20.67 -21.34
C GLN A 55 37.38 -22.11 -21.81
N ALA A 56 36.33 -22.92 -21.91
CA ALA A 56 36.41 -24.28 -22.40
C ALA A 56 36.86 -24.33 -23.88
N ILE A 57 36.40 -23.37 -24.70
CA ILE A 57 36.86 -23.22 -26.10
C ILE A 57 38.35 -22.86 -26.14
N GLU A 58 38.79 -21.87 -25.35
CA GLU A 58 40.20 -21.46 -25.27
C GLU A 58 41.11 -22.62 -24.84
N ASN A 59 40.65 -23.43 -23.90
CA ASN A 59 41.37 -24.60 -23.37
C ASN A 59 41.27 -25.85 -24.26
N ARG A 60 40.61 -25.79 -25.41
CA ARG A 60 40.38 -26.93 -26.33
C ARG A 60 39.72 -28.12 -25.62
N ALA A 61 38.75 -27.83 -24.75
CA ALA A 61 37.95 -28.82 -24.05
C ALA A 61 37.23 -29.77 -25.03
N PRO A 62 36.92 -31.00 -24.60
CA PRO A 62 36.17 -31.95 -25.42
C PRO A 62 34.78 -31.39 -25.77
N ILE A 63 34.32 -31.70 -26.98
CA ILE A 63 33.03 -31.20 -27.48
C ILE A 63 31.83 -31.62 -26.63
N SER A 64 31.92 -32.74 -25.90
CA SER A 64 30.89 -33.18 -24.97
C SER A 64 30.67 -32.18 -23.83
N GLU A 65 31.75 -31.61 -23.29
CA GLU A 65 31.69 -30.61 -22.21
C GLU A 65 31.05 -29.31 -22.69
N LEU A 66 31.40 -28.87 -23.90
CA LEU A 66 30.76 -27.72 -24.54
C LEU A 66 29.27 -27.94 -24.80
N GLN A 67 28.88 -29.16 -25.20
CA GLN A 67 27.47 -29.52 -25.40
C GLN A 67 26.68 -29.51 -24.10
N ASP A 68 27.27 -29.97 -23.00
CA ASP A 68 26.62 -29.97 -21.68
C ASP A 68 26.41 -28.55 -21.17
N LEU A 69 27.42 -27.68 -21.30
CA LEU A 69 27.28 -26.26 -20.96
C LEU A 69 26.24 -25.55 -21.82
N GLN A 70 26.21 -25.81 -23.13
CA GLN A 70 25.19 -25.24 -24.03
C GLN A 70 23.77 -25.70 -23.65
N ARG A 71 23.59 -26.98 -23.29
CA ARG A 71 22.30 -27.48 -22.80
C ARG A 71 21.87 -26.77 -21.52
N TYR A 72 22.81 -26.50 -20.63
CA TYR A 72 22.54 -25.76 -19.40
C TYR A 72 22.12 -24.31 -19.67
N VAL A 73 22.77 -23.61 -20.62
CA VAL A 73 22.34 -22.28 -21.06
C VAL A 73 20.89 -22.30 -21.59
N VAL A 74 20.55 -23.28 -22.43
CA VAL A 74 19.17 -23.43 -22.95
C VAL A 74 18.16 -23.66 -21.83
N TYR A 75 18.53 -24.43 -20.81
CA TYR A 75 17.69 -24.62 -19.62
C TYR A 75 17.52 -23.30 -18.84
N LEU A 76 18.60 -22.54 -18.62
CA LEU A 76 18.54 -21.24 -17.96
C LEU A 76 17.67 -20.26 -18.74
N ASP A 77 17.76 -20.20 -20.07
CA ASP A 77 16.90 -19.38 -20.93
C ASP A 77 15.40 -19.69 -20.74
N GLN A 78 15.06 -20.99 -20.63
CA GLN A 78 13.68 -21.40 -20.36
C GLN A 78 13.21 -20.97 -18.97
N CYS A 79 14.07 -21.12 -17.95
CA CYS A 79 13.80 -20.66 -16.60
C CYS A 79 13.60 -19.14 -16.52
N ILE A 80 14.48 -18.37 -17.17
CA ILE A 80 14.42 -16.91 -17.28
C ILE A 80 13.12 -16.49 -17.94
N SER A 81 12.79 -17.09 -19.09
CA SER A 81 11.56 -16.79 -19.83
C SER A 81 10.31 -17.02 -18.98
N ARG A 82 10.28 -18.11 -18.21
CA ARG A 82 9.19 -18.41 -17.29
C ARG A 82 9.13 -17.42 -16.13
N LYS A 83 10.27 -17.07 -15.54
CA LYS A 83 10.35 -16.10 -14.44
C LYS A 83 9.90 -14.70 -14.85
N ILE A 84 10.19 -14.28 -16.07
CA ILE A 84 9.70 -13.00 -16.61
C ILE A 84 8.17 -12.99 -16.68
N ILE A 85 7.54 -14.10 -17.05
CA ILE A 85 6.07 -14.23 -17.05
C ILE A 85 5.55 -14.15 -15.62
N ASP A 86 6.13 -14.89 -14.68
CA ASP A 86 5.75 -14.88 -13.27
C ASP A 86 5.86 -13.46 -12.66
N ILE A 87 6.94 -12.73 -12.98
CA ILE A 87 7.15 -11.34 -12.53
C ILE A 87 6.06 -10.43 -13.10
N ARG A 88 5.70 -10.58 -14.38
CA ARG A 88 4.65 -9.79 -14.99
C ARG A 88 3.30 -10.02 -14.33
N GLU A 89 2.98 -11.27 -13.98
CA GLU A 89 1.75 -11.59 -13.23
C GLU A 89 1.79 -10.98 -11.82
N ALA A 90 2.92 -11.07 -11.12
CA ALA A 90 3.10 -10.45 -9.81
C ALA A 90 2.97 -8.91 -9.87
N GLN A 91 3.49 -8.26 -10.92
CA GLN A 91 3.33 -6.82 -11.14
C GLN A 91 1.86 -6.43 -11.30
N VAL A 92 1.09 -7.21 -12.08
CA VAL A 92 -0.35 -6.99 -12.23
C VAL A 92 -1.07 -7.11 -10.88
N GLU A 93 -0.73 -8.10 -10.08
CA GLU A 93 -1.30 -8.27 -8.73
C GLU A 93 -0.96 -7.10 -7.79
N VAL A 94 0.27 -6.59 -7.86
CA VAL A 94 0.68 -5.38 -7.11
C VAL A 94 -0.17 -4.17 -7.53
N GLU A 95 -0.40 -3.97 -8.82
CA GLU A 95 -1.25 -2.88 -9.30
C GLU A 95 -2.71 -3.02 -8.84
N HIS A 96 -3.26 -4.24 -8.84
CA HIS A 96 -4.59 -4.49 -8.27
C HIS A 96 -4.65 -4.15 -6.78
N LYS A 97 -3.64 -4.51 -6.00
CA LYS A 97 -3.56 -4.19 -4.57
C LYS A 97 -3.38 -2.69 -4.32
N LYS A 98 -2.62 -1.97 -5.18
CA LYS A 98 -2.52 -0.50 -5.13
C LYS A 98 -3.87 0.17 -5.38
N LEU A 99 -4.61 -0.30 -6.39
CA LEU A 99 -5.95 0.21 -6.68
C LEU A 99 -6.88 -0.03 -5.48
N HIS A 100 -6.86 -1.23 -4.91
CA HIS A 100 -7.65 -1.56 -3.72
C HIS A 100 -7.33 -0.64 -2.53
N LEU A 101 -6.04 -0.40 -2.26
CA LEU A 101 -5.63 0.54 -1.22
C LEU A 101 -6.17 1.95 -1.48
N THR A 102 -6.07 2.42 -2.73
CA THR A 102 -6.55 3.74 -3.13
C THR A 102 -8.04 3.91 -2.85
N GLU A 103 -8.86 2.90 -3.18
CA GLU A 103 -10.28 2.88 -2.85
C GLU A 103 -10.52 2.97 -1.34
N LYS A 104 -9.78 2.20 -0.52
CA LYS A 104 -9.90 2.25 0.95
C LYS A 104 -9.47 3.58 1.54
N MET A 105 -8.46 4.22 0.97
CA MET A 105 -8.02 5.56 1.38
C MET A 105 -9.08 6.62 1.09
N VAL A 106 -9.74 6.56 -0.07
CA VAL A 106 -10.84 7.47 -0.41
C VAL A 106 -12.01 7.27 0.56
N ASP A 107 -12.39 6.02 0.80
CA ASP A 107 -13.41 5.66 1.78
C ASP A 107 -13.10 6.25 3.16
N GLU A 108 -11.91 5.98 3.71
CA GLU A 108 -11.47 6.50 5.01
C GLU A 108 -11.56 8.04 5.04
N LYS A 109 -11.09 8.71 4.00
CA LYS A 109 -11.11 10.18 3.90
C LYS A 109 -12.52 10.74 3.97
N VAL A 110 -13.49 10.13 3.28
CA VAL A 110 -14.90 10.55 3.34
C VAL A 110 -15.45 10.42 4.77
N TRP A 111 -15.13 9.33 5.46
CA TRP A 111 -15.58 9.11 6.84
C TRP A 111 -14.93 10.08 7.84
N LEU A 112 -13.65 10.41 7.67
CA LEU A 112 -12.97 11.41 8.48
C LEU A 112 -13.55 12.81 8.24
N GLN A 113 -13.82 13.18 6.99
CA GLN A 113 -14.47 14.45 6.66
C GLN A 113 -15.87 14.56 7.26
N ALA A 114 -16.66 13.47 7.25
CA ALA A 114 -17.97 13.43 7.89
C ALA A 114 -17.88 13.63 9.41
N LYS A 115 -16.88 13.01 10.06
CA LYS A 115 -16.60 13.19 11.50
C LYS A 115 -16.21 14.63 11.82
N ASP A 116 -15.35 15.24 11.01
CA ASP A 116 -14.95 16.64 11.21
C ASP A 116 -16.13 17.59 11.05
N LYS A 117 -16.97 17.40 10.02
CA LYS A 117 -18.18 18.21 9.82
C LYS A 117 -19.15 18.09 11.01
N ALA A 118 -19.33 16.88 11.55
CA ALA A 118 -20.16 16.65 12.73
C ALA A 118 -19.58 17.35 13.97
N LYS A 119 -18.25 17.35 14.12
CA LYS A 119 -17.56 18.06 15.20
C LYS A 119 -17.76 19.57 15.09
N THR A 120 -17.58 20.15 13.90
CA THR A 120 -17.80 21.59 13.65
C THR A 120 -19.23 22.00 13.97
N LYS A 121 -20.21 21.19 13.56
CA LYS A 121 -21.63 21.43 13.87
C LYS A 121 -21.88 21.41 15.38
N PHE A 122 -21.37 20.41 16.09
CA PHE A 122 -21.51 20.31 17.55
C PHE A 122 -20.88 21.51 18.27
N THR A 123 -19.68 21.94 17.85
CA THR A 123 -19.02 23.11 18.46
C THR A 123 -19.79 24.40 18.22
N HIS A 124 -20.38 24.55 17.03
CA HIS A 124 -21.18 25.73 16.70
C HIS A 124 -22.48 25.76 17.51
N GLU A 125 -23.21 24.64 17.61
CA GLU A 125 -24.42 24.54 18.42
C GLU A 125 -24.14 24.81 19.91
N HIS A 126 -23.00 24.34 20.42
CA HIS A 126 -22.58 24.63 21.80
C HIS A 126 -22.30 26.12 22.01
N MET A 127 -21.59 26.76 21.09
CA MET A 127 -21.28 28.20 21.15
C MET A 127 -22.55 29.06 21.09
N VAL A 128 -23.50 28.71 20.21
CA VAL A 128 -24.80 29.40 20.12
C VAL A 128 -25.60 29.24 21.40
N ARG A 129 -25.62 28.04 22.01
CA ARG A 129 -26.29 27.83 23.29
C ARG A 129 -25.67 28.67 24.40
N GLU A 130 -24.35 28.69 24.50
CA GLU A 130 -23.62 29.49 25.49
C GLU A 130 -23.88 30.99 25.31
N GLN A 131 -23.91 31.47 24.06
CA GLN A 131 -24.27 32.86 23.77
C GLN A 131 -25.71 33.18 24.22
N ASN A 132 -26.67 32.32 23.91
CA ASN A 132 -28.06 32.51 24.34
C ASN A 132 -28.17 32.55 25.88
N ASP A 133 -27.45 31.68 26.59
CA ASP A 133 -27.44 31.66 28.05
C ASP A 133 -26.86 32.97 28.62
N LEU A 134 -25.80 33.52 28.01
CA LEU A 134 -25.21 34.81 28.39
C LEU A 134 -26.15 35.99 28.11
N ASP A 135 -26.83 35.98 26.97
CA ASP A 135 -27.79 37.01 26.57
C ASP A 135 -29.02 37.02 27.49
N GLU A 136 -29.52 35.85 27.89
CA GLU A 136 -30.59 35.72 28.90
C GLU A 136 -30.15 36.30 30.25
N MET A 137 -28.94 35.98 30.73
CA MET A 137 -28.40 36.53 31.97
C MET A 137 -28.24 38.06 31.90
N ALA A 138 -27.80 38.60 30.76
CA ALA A 138 -27.67 40.03 30.55
C ALA A 138 -29.04 40.73 30.57
N THR A 139 -30.05 40.13 29.94
CA THR A 139 -31.43 40.65 29.90
C THR A 139 -32.04 40.67 31.30
N VAL A 140 -31.89 39.60 32.07
CA VAL A 140 -32.36 39.53 33.47
C VAL A 140 -31.68 40.60 34.33
N ARG A 141 -30.36 40.78 34.21
CA ARG A 141 -29.63 41.82 34.95
C ARG A 141 -30.07 43.24 34.55
N TYR A 142 -30.30 43.48 33.27
CA TYR A 142 -30.77 44.78 32.79
C TYR A 142 -32.15 45.11 33.39
N VAL A 143 -33.08 44.16 33.38
CA VAL A 143 -34.42 44.31 33.98
C VAL A 143 -34.35 44.50 35.50
N MET A 144 -33.39 43.86 36.19
CA MET A 144 -33.18 44.04 37.63
C MET A 144 -32.57 45.42 37.99
N ASN A 145 -31.69 45.97 37.15
CA ASN A 145 -31.04 47.27 37.39
C ASN A 145 -31.83 48.49 36.88
N SER A 146 -32.93 48.27 36.15
CA SER A 146 -33.81 49.32 35.62
C SER A 146 -35.10 49.51 36.43
N LYS A 147 -35.19 48.88 37.61
CA LYS A 147 -36.14 49.19 38.69
C LYS A 147 -35.43 49.93 39.81
#